data_AF-A0A2A2KFR5-F1
#
_entry.id   AF-A0A2A2KFR5-F1
#
_cell.length_a   1.000
_cell.length_b   1.000
_cell.length_c   1.000
_cell.angle_alpha   90.00
_cell.angle_beta   90.00
_cell.angle_gamma   90.00
#
_symmetry.space_group_name_H-M   'P 1'
#
loop_
_entity.id
_entity.type
_entity.pdbx_description
1 polymer ?
#
loop_
_entity_poly.entity_id
_entity_poly.type
_entity_poly.pdbx_seq_one_letter_code
_entity_poly.pdbx_strand_id
1 'polypeptide(L)'
;MILDSRGNPTVEVDVLLEDGSFGRAAVPSGASTGAHEAVEKRDGDKSRWGGKGVDDAVEAVNGELVEKLIGMDAEDQADLDAAMIELDGTENKGRLGANAILGALHDKGLATGVGDEGGFAPNIASTEEALGFIMQSIEKAGYTPGDDVMLALDCAATEFYKDGRYNISGEGKVLESGAMAEYLADLTRRYPIFSIEDGMSEDDWEGWKALTDLIGDTVQLLIRIEEELGDSARYAGRSVLKA
;
A
#
# COMPACT_ATOMS: atom_id res chain seq x y z
N MET A 1 -20.47 1.66 10.16
CA MET A 1 -20.11 1.82 8.74
C MET A 1 -20.14 3.30 8.38
N ILE A 2 -19.10 3.77 7.72
CA ILE A 2 -19.02 5.10 7.09
C ILE A 2 -18.63 4.92 5.60
N LEU A 3 -18.37 6.02 4.89
CA LEU A 3 -17.82 5.99 3.52
C LEU A 3 -16.37 6.48 3.52
N ASP A 4 -15.53 5.81 2.73
CA ASP A 4 -14.14 6.23 2.49
C ASP A 4 -14.07 7.43 1.51
N SER A 5 -12.85 7.91 1.24
CA SER A 5 -12.60 9.03 0.31
C SER A 5 -13.03 8.74 -1.13
N ARG A 6 -13.22 7.47 -1.49
CA ARG A 6 -13.66 6.98 -2.81
C ARG A 6 -15.16 6.70 -2.86
N GLY A 7 -15.89 6.97 -1.77
CA GLY A 7 -17.32 6.73 -1.64
C GLY A 7 -17.71 5.26 -1.49
N ASN A 8 -16.77 4.37 -1.17
CA ASN A 8 -17.07 2.97 -0.84
C ASN A 8 -17.33 2.82 0.66
N PRO A 9 -18.17 1.86 1.08
CA PRO A 9 -18.34 1.53 2.50
C PRO A 9 -17.01 1.17 3.18
N THR A 10 -16.84 1.60 4.43
CA THR A 10 -15.77 1.13 5.32
C THR A 10 -16.24 1.06 6.78
N VAL A 11 -15.43 0.43 7.63
CA VAL A 11 -15.69 0.24 9.06
C VAL A 11 -15.16 1.45 9.84
N GLU A 12 -15.99 1.96 10.75
CA GLU A 12 -15.59 2.89 11.81
C GLU A 12 -15.96 2.22 13.14
N VAL A 13 -15.03 2.22 14.10
CA VAL A 13 -15.18 1.60 15.42
C VAL A 13 -14.96 2.66 16.49
N ASP A 14 -15.85 2.64 17.47
CA ASP A 14 -15.81 3.47 18.67
C ASP A 14 -15.47 2.59 19.88
N VAL A 15 -14.52 3.04 20.70
CA VAL A 15 -14.15 2.39 21.96
C VAL A 15 -14.37 3.38 23.09
N LEU A 16 -15.10 2.96 24.13
CA LEU A 16 -15.36 3.74 25.35
C LEU A 16 -14.87 2.95 26.56
N LEU A 17 -13.99 3.55 27.35
CA LEU A 17 -13.43 2.95 28.56
C LEU A 17 -14.25 3.34 29.80
N GLU A 18 -14.06 2.60 30.89
CA GLU A 18 -14.78 2.81 32.15
C GLU A 18 -14.52 4.19 32.78
N ASP A 19 -13.34 4.76 32.55
CA ASP A 19 -12.97 6.10 33.01
C ASP A 19 -13.58 7.24 32.17
N GLY A 20 -14.30 6.89 31.09
CA GLY A 20 -14.91 7.82 30.14
C GLY A 20 -14.00 8.23 28.98
N SER A 21 -12.77 7.71 28.90
CA SER A 21 -11.89 7.86 27.74
C SER A 21 -12.53 7.25 26.49
N PHE A 22 -12.34 7.91 25.35
CA PHE A 22 -12.99 7.56 24.08
C PHE A 22 -12.00 7.61 22.92
N GLY A 23 -12.03 6.59 22.07
CA GLY A 23 -11.24 6.48 20.83
C GLY A 23 -12.12 6.12 19.64
N ARG A 24 -11.76 6.61 18.44
CA ARG A 24 -12.49 6.33 17.19
C ARG A 24 -11.53 6.09 16.04
N ALA A 25 -11.68 4.94 15.40
CA ALA A 25 -10.93 4.57 14.20
C ALA A 25 -11.86 4.38 13.00
N ALA A 26 -11.47 4.94 11.86
CA ALA A 26 -11.99 4.52 10.57
C ALA A 26 -10.89 3.75 9.82
N VAL A 27 -11.27 2.63 9.19
CA VAL A 27 -10.30 1.77 8.51
C VAL A 27 -10.14 2.19 7.04
N PRO A 28 -8.91 2.47 6.56
CA PRO A 28 -8.67 2.73 5.16
C PRO A 28 -8.83 1.44 4.33
N SER A 29 -9.11 1.59 3.04
CA SER A 29 -9.15 0.48 2.09
C SER A 29 -8.27 0.84 0.90
N GLY A 30 -7.31 -0.04 0.57
CA GLY A 30 -6.43 0.11 -0.59
C GLY A 30 -7.15 -0.14 -1.92
N ALA A 31 -6.58 0.33 -3.03
CA ALA A 31 -7.05 -0.01 -4.37
C ALA A 31 -6.40 -1.30 -4.91
N SER A 32 -5.10 -1.45 -4.66
CA SER A 32 -4.32 -2.65 -4.94
C SER A 32 -4.15 -3.43 -3.63
N THR A 33 -4.25 -4.75 -3.74
CA THR A 33 -4.11 -5.70 -2.63
C THR A 33 -3.16 -6.80 -3.07
N GLY A 34 -2.01 -6.93 -2.42
CA GLY A 34 -1.08 -8.04 -2.65
C GLY A 34 -1.70 -9.39 -2.34
N ALA A 35 -1.21 -10.46 -2.98
CA ALA A 35 -1.74 -11.82 -2.82
C ALA A 35 -1.59 -12.37 -1.38
N HIS A 36 -0.69 -11.78 -0.60
CA HIS A 36 -0.31 -12.20 0.75
C HIS A 36 -0.80 -11.23 1.84
N GLU A 37 -1.64 -10.25 1.50
CA GLU A 37 -2.15 -9.29 2.47
C GLU A 37 -3.25 -9.85 3.37
N ALA A 38 -3.42 -9.23 4.54
CA ALA A 38 -4.57 -9.47 5.38
C ALA A 38 -5.86 -9.05 4.65
N VAL A 39 -6.90 -9.87 4.73
CA VAL A 39 -8.06 -9.75 3.84
C VAL A 39 -9.11 -8.80 4.43
N GLU A 40 -9.40 -7.73 3.70
CA GLU A 40 -10.58 -6.90 3.95
C GLU A 40 -11.87 -7.70 3.71
N LYS A 41 -12.76 -7.75 4.70
CA LYS A 41 -14.05 -8.44 4.57
C LYS A 41 -15.08 -7.53 3.91
N ARG A 42 -15.63 -8.00 2.79
CA ARG A 42 -16.70 -7.37 1.99
C ARG A 42 -17.88 -8.33 1.86
N ASP A 43 -19.10 -7.79 1.88
CA ASP A 43 -20.33 -8.60 1.89
C ASP A 43 -20.59 -9.35 0.57
N GLY A 44 -20.06 -8.85 -0.55
CA GLY A 44 -20.24 -9.46 -1.87
C GLY A 44 -21.64 -9.32 -2.48
N ASP A 45 -22.61 -8.75 -1.75
CA ASP A 45 -23.96 -8.47 -2.25
C ASP A 45 -23.97 -7.37 -3.32
N LYS A 46 -23.98 -7.77 -4.59
CA LYS A 46 -23.99 -6.85 -5.73
C LYS A 46 -25.18 -5.88 -5.76
N SER A 47 -26.26 -6.18 -5.04
CA SER A 47 -27.42 -5.28 -4.96
C SER A 47 -27.18 -4.07 -4.07
N ARG A 48 -26.16 -4.12 -3.19
CA ARG A 48 -25.78 -3.05 -2.28
C ARG A 48 -24.32 -2.66 -2.51
N TRP A 49 -24.07 -1.39 -2.81
CA TRP A 49 -22.71 -0.87 -3.01
C TRP A 49 -21.87 -1.66 -4.04
N GLY A 50 -22.52 -2.32 -5.01
CA GLY A 50 -21.84 -3.16 -6.00
C GLY A 50 -21.09 -4.35 -5.39
N GLY A 51 -21.46 -4.83 -4.21
CA GLY A 51 -20.78 -5.91 -3.49
C GLY A 51 -19.74 -5.45 -2.47
N LYS A 52 -19.54 -4.14 -2.33
CA LYS A 52 -18.52 -3.55 -1.43
C LYS A 52 -19.05 -3.21 -0.04
N GLY A 53 -20.24 -3.69 0.34
CA GLY A 53 -20.74 -3.55 1.71
C GLY A 53 -19.76 -4.14 2.72
N VAL A 54 -19.86 -3.69 3.97
CA VAL A 54 -19.01 -4.12 5.10
C VAL A 54 -19.85 -4.47 6.32
N ASP A 55 -21.13 -4.84 6.11
CA ASP A 55 -22.03 -5.17 7.19
C ASP A 55 -21.51 -6.38 7.99
N ASP A 56 -20.95 -7.39 7.31
CA ASP A 56 -20.37 -8.57 7.98
C ASP A 56 -19.19 -8.20 8.90
N ALA A 57 -18.37 -7.22 8.49
CA ALA A 57 -17.25 -6.72 9.31
C ALA A 57 -17.76 -5.90 10.51
N VAL A 58 -18.83 -5.11 10.33
CA VAL A 58 -19.50 -4.39 11.42
C VAL A 58 -20.15 -5.36 12.41
N GLU A 59 -20.71 -6.46 11.94
CA GLU A 59 -21.25 -7.52 12.79
C GLU A 59 -20.14 -8.23 13.58
N ALA A 60 -18.99 -8.50 12.97
CA ALA A 60 -17.83 -9.06 13.68
C ALA A 60 -17.35 -8.15 14.82
N VAL A 61 -17.30 -6.83 14.60
CA VAL A 61 -16.97 -5.83 15.64
C VAL A 61 -17.99 -5.86 16.77
N ASN A 62 -19.28 -5.70 16.45
CA ASN A 62 -20.34 -5.59 17.47
C ASN A 62 -20.70 -6.92 18.15
N GLY A 63 -20.23 -8.05 17.61
CA GLY A 63 -20.43 -9.39 18.14
C GLY A 63 -19.16 -9.93 18.79
N GLU A 64 -18.53 -10.90 18.12
CA GLU A 64 -17.44 -11.71 18.69
C GLU A 64 -16.27 -10.87 19.22
N LEU A 65 -15.89 -9.78 18.54
CA LEU A 65 -14.76 -8.93 18.96
C LEU A 65 -15.06 -8.20 20.27
N VAL A 66 -16.18 -7.50 20.37
CA VAL A 66 -16.58 -6.81 21.61
C VAL A 66 -16.77 -7.82 22.75
N GLU A 67 -17.36 -8.99 22.50
CA GLU A 67 -17.50 -10.04 23.52
C GLU A 67 -16.15 -10.54 24.06
N LYS A 68 -15.13 -10.63 23.20
CA LYS A 68 -13.77 -11.06 23.59
C LYS A 68 -13.00 -9.96 24.34
N LEU A 69 -13.16 -8.70 23.95
CA LEU A 69 -12.31 -7.60 24.40
C LEU A 69 -12.85 -6.82 25.61
N ILE A 70 -14.16 -6.89 25.89
CA ILE A 70 -14.74 -6.23 27.07
C ILE A 70 -14.02 -6.68 28.35
N GLY A 71 -13.59 -5.69 29.14
CA GLY A 71 -12.91 -5.91 30.42
C GLY A 71 -11.40 -6.18 30.31
N MET A 72 -10.84 -6.19 29.10
CA MET A 72 -9.39 -6.14 28.90
C MET A 72 -8.87 -4.70 29.12
N ASP A 73 -7.61 -4.57 29.55
CA ASP A 73 -6.96 -3.28 29.71
C ASP A 73 -6.63 -2.69 28.33
N ALA A 74 -7.08 -1.46 28.08
CA ALA A 74 -6.84 -0.76 26.83
C ALA A 74 -5.37 -0.35 26.62
N GLU A 75 -4.57 -0.28 27.70
CA GLU A 75 -3.14 0.03 27.61
C GLU A 75 -2.29 -1.19 27.21
N ASP A 76 -2.82 -2.41 27.36
CA ASP A 76 -2.14 -3.67 27.04
C ASP A 76 -2.33 -4.07 25.57
N GLN A 77 -1.86 -3.22 24.66
CA GLN A 77 -2.05 -3.37 23.21
C GLN A 77 -1.67 -4.76 22.67
N ALA A 78 -0.57 -5.33 23.15
CA ALA A 78 -0.10 -6.64 22.68
C ALA A 78 -1.06 -7.78 23.03
N ASP A 79 -1.71 -7.71 24.19
CA ASP A 79 -2.66 -8.73 24.64
C ASP A 79 -3.99 -8.59 23.89
N LEU A 80 -4.43 -7.35 23.60
CA LEU A 80 -5.59 -7.08 22.75
C LEU A 80 -5.37 -7.60 21.32
N ASP A 81 -4.20 -7.31 20.73
CA ASP A 81 -3.83 -7.78 19.40
C ASP A 81 -3.83 -9.32 19.35
N ALA A 82 -3.18 -9.95 20.33
CA ALA A 82 -3.11 -11.41 20.42
C ALA A 82 -4.50 -12.04 20.59
N ALA A 83 -5.37 -11.45 21.43
CA ALA A 83 -6.72 -11.90 21.64
C ALA A 83 -7.57 -11.85 20.35
N MET A 84 -7.42 -10.80 19.53
CA MET A 84 -8.13 -10.66 18.26
C MET A 84 -7.59 -11.60 17.17
N ILE A 85 -6.27 -11.77 17.09
CA ILE A 85 -5.63 -12.71 16.16
C ILE A 85 -6.04 -14.15 16.50
N GLU A 86 -5.99 -14.52 17.78
CA GLU A 86 -6.44 -15.83 18.26
C GLU A 86 -7.92 -16.04 17.96
N LEU A 87 -8.75 -15.02 18.22
CA LEU A 87 -10.17 -15.07 17.95
C LEU A 87 -10.44 -15.32 16.45
N ASP A 88 -9.82 -14.56 15.55
CA ASP A 88 -9.99 -14.77 14.11
C ASP A 88 -9.54 -16.17 13.68
N GLY A 89 -8.35 -16.59 14.12
CA GLY A 89 -7.84 -17.95 13.93
C GLY A 89 -7.40 -18.28 12.49
N THR A 90 -7.35 -17.30 11.59
CA THR A 90 -6.82 -17.46 10.22
C THR A 90 -5.53 -16.68 10.02
N GLU A 91 -4.65 -17.18 9.17
CA GLU A 91 -3.35 -16.55 8.89
C GLU A 91 -3.50 -15.12 8.32
N ASN A 92 -4.49 -14.93 7.45
CA ASN A 92 -4.73 -13.68 6.74
C ASN A 92 -5.90 -12.84 7.32
N LYS A 93 -6.38 -13.14 8.52
CA LYS A 93 -7.48 -12.40 9.18
C LYS A 93 -8.81 -12.41 8.40
N GLY A 94 -9.03 -13.42 7.56
CA GLY A 94 -10.18 -13.48 6.64
C GLY A 94 -11.51 -13.89 7.28
N ARG A 95 -11.51 -14.45 8.51
CA ARG A 95 -12.76 -14.89 9.16
C ARG A 95 -13.57 -13.69 9.67
N LEU A 96 -12.94 -12.84 10.47
CA LEU A 96 -13.52 -11.61 11.00
C LEU A 96 -13.33 -10.43 10.05
N GLY A 97 -12.25 -10.46 9.26
CA GLY A 97 -11.84 -9.38 8.37
C GLY A 97 -10.75 -8.52 9.00
N ALA A 98 -9.68 -8.27 8.25
CA ALA A 98 -8.59 -7.39 8.67
C ALA A 98 -9.11 -5.98 8.99
N ASN A 99 -10.16 -5.53 8.30
CA ASN A 99 -10.84 -4.26 8.55
C ASN A 99 -11.69 -4.23 9.82
N ALA A 100 -12.21 -5.37 10.30
CA ALA A 100 -12.86 -5.42 11.60
C ALA A 100 -11.82 -5.34 12.73
N ILE A 101 -10.72 -6.10 12.59
CA ILE A 101 -9.63 -6.14 13.58
C ILE A 101 -8.88 -4.80 13.65
N LEU A 102 -8.48 -4.23 12.51
CA LEU A 102 -7.76 -2.95 12.47
C LEU A 102 -8.61 -1.78 12.98
N GLY A 103 -9.92 -1.82 12.77
CA GLY A 103 -10.83 -0.81 13.29
C GLY A 103 -10.81 -0.76 14.82
N ALA A 104 -10.68 -1.91 15.48
CA ALA A 104 -10.57 -2.00 16.93
C ALA A 104 -9.20 -1.50 17.47
N LEU A 105 -8.25 -1.16 16.60
CA LEU A 105 -6.83 -0.94 16.95
C LEU A 105 -6.31 0.50 16.84
N HIS A 106 -7.08 1.48 16.33
CA HIS A 106 -6.46 2.73 15.85
C HIS A 106 -7.23 4.03 16.15
N ASP A 107 -6.57 5.18 15.94
CA ASP A 107 -7.12 6.53 16.13
C ASP A 107 -6.60 7.53 15.05
N LYS A 108 -7.48 8.44 14.60
CA LYS A 108 -7.28 9.72 13.83
C LYS A 108 -7.28 9.78 12.27
N GLY A 109 -8.41 10.24 11.71
CA GLY A 109 -8.57 11.61 11.13
C GLY A 109 -8.22 11.92 9.66
N LEU A 110 -9.25 11.99 8.79
CA LEU A 110 -9.31 12.05 7.30
C LEU A 110 -8.83 13.33 6.57
N ALA A 111 -8.64 13.24 5.24
CA ALA A 111 -8.38 14.38 4.31
C ALA A 111 -9.19 14.31 2.98
N THR A 112 -9.27 15.46 2.27
CA THR A 112 -10.24 15.78 1.20
C THR A 112 -9.62 16.21 -0.15
N GLY A 113 -9.73 15.37 -1.19
CA GLY A 113 -10.03 15.70 -2.61
C GLY A 113 -8.93 16.17 -3.58
N VAL A 114 -8.21 15.22 -4.18
CA VAL A 114 -7.61 15.25 -5.54
C VAL A 114 -7.76 13.80 -6.09
N GLY A 115 -6.87 13.15 -6.91
CA GLY A 115 -6.96 11.68 -7.12
C GLY A 115 -7.06 10.89 -5.81
N ASP A 116 -7.21 9.55 -5.80
CA ASP A 116 -7.33 8.79 -4.54
C ASP A 116 -6.23 9.20 -3.52
N GLU A 117 -5.02 9.49 -4.01
CA GLU A 117 -3.85 9.98 -3.28
C GLU A 117 -3.55 11.47 -3.43
N GLY A 118 -4.35 12.20 -4.19
CA GLY A 118 -4.19 13.64 -4.34
C GLY A 118 -3.42 14.08 -5.60
N GLY A 119 -3.11 13.16 -6.52
CA GLY A 119 -2.44 13.47 -7.79
C GLY A 119 -3.37 13.91 -8.93
N PHE A 120 -2.77 14.45 -10.00
CA PHE A 120 -3.43 14.61 -11.30
C PHE A 120 -3.17 13.36 -12.15
N ALA A 121 -4.18 12.84 -12.84
CA ALA A 121 -4.08 11.67 -13.73
C ALA A 121 -4.46 12.01 -15.19
N PRO A 122 -3.66 12.84 -15.90
CA PRO A 122 -3.91 13.14 -17.30
C PRO A 122 -3.56 11.94 -18.20
N ASN A 123 -4.11 11.91 -19.41
CA ASN A 123 -3.65 10.97 -20.43
C ASN A 123 -2.27 11.41 -20.92
N ILE A 124 -1.23 10.65 -20.59
CA ILE A 124 0.16 10.87 -21.01
C ILE A 124 0.58 9.73 -21.93
N ALA A 125 1.34 10.03 -22.99
CA ALA A 125 1.69 9.04 -24.00
C ALA A 125 2.89 8.15 -23.61
N SER A 126 3.69 8.52 -22.60
CA SER A 126 4.84 7.73 -22.14
C SER A 126 5.30 8.12 -20.73
N THR A 127 6.08 7.25 -20.08
CA THR A 127 6.76 7.56 -18.82
C THR A 127 7.69 8.77 -18.98
N GLU A 128 8.40 8.89 -20.10
CA GLU A 128 9.32 10.01 -20.35
C GLU A 128 8.61 11.35 -20.44
N GLU A 129 7.43 11.39 -21.07
CA GLU A 129 6.60 12.59 -21.14
C GLU A 129 6.12 13.00 -19.74
N ALA A 130 5.71 12.03 -18.91
CA ALA A 130 5.29 12.28 -17.54
C ALA A 130 6.42 12.86 -16.69
N LEU A 131 7.59 12.21 -16.70
CA LEU A 131 8.77 12.67 -15.97
C LEU A 131 9.22 14.03 -16.49
N GLY A 132 9.27 14.23 -17.82
CA GLY A 132 9.62 15.51 -18.43
C GLY A 132 8.69 16.66 -18.02
N PHE A 133 7.39 16.40 -17.89
CA PHE A 133 6.43 17.38 -17.41
C PHE A 133 6.67 17.75 -15.93
N ILE A 134 6.94 16.76 -15.08
CA ILE A 134 7.25 16.99 -13.65
C ILE A 134 8.54 17.81 -13.51
N MET A 135 9.59 17.45 -14.25
CA MET A 135 10.87 18.17 -14.24
C MET A 135 10.69 19.65 -14.61
N GLN A 136 9.97 19.93 -15.69
CA GLN A 136 9.64 21.32 -16.06
C GLN A 136 8.80 22.03 -15.00
N SER A 137 7.94 21.32 -14.28
CA SER A 137 7.11 21.90 -13.22
C SER A 137 7.94 22.27 -12.00
N ILE A 138 8.92 21.43 -11.62
CA ILE A 138 9.89 21.73 -10.56
C ILE A 138 10.68 23.00 -10.89
N GLU A 139 11.24 23.09 -12.10
CA GLU A 139 12.00 24.26 -12.55
C GLU A 139 11.14 25.54 -12.58
N LYS A 140 9.90 25.45 -13.09
CA LYS A 140 8.97 26.59 -13.12
C LYS A 140 8.57 27.06 -11.72
N ALA A 141 8.59 26.18 -10.73
CA ALA A 141 8.36 26.53 -9.32
C ALA A 141 9.59 27.19 -8.67
N GLY A 142 10.73 27.25 -9.37
CA GLY A 142 11.96 27.88 -8.90
C GLY A 142 12.90 26.95 -8.13
N TYR A 143 12.71 25.63 -8.24
CA TYR A 143 13.56 24.61 -7.62
C TYR A 143 14.45 23.94 -8.66
N THR A 144 15.59 23.42 -8.21
CA THR A 144 16.57 22.68 -9.02
C THR A 144 16.31 21.18 -8.90
N PRO A 145 15.90 20.49 -9.96
CA PRO A 145 15.77 19.04 -9.92
C PRO A 145 17.11 18.35 -9.63
N GLY A 146 17.11 17.36 -8.75
CA GLY A 146 18.34 16.67 -8.31
C GLY A 146 18.98 17.26 -7.06
N ASP A 147 18.85 18.57 -6.84
CA ASP A 147 19.43 19.26 -5.67
C ASP A 147 18.34 19.61 -4.64
N ASP A 148 17.30 20.33 -5.08
CA ASP A 148 16.20 20.77 -4.21
C ASP A 148 15.06 19.74 -4.17
N VAL A 149 14.81 19.05 -5.29
CA VAL A 149 13.71 18.09 -5.44
C VAL A 149 14.16 16.86 -6.24
N MET A 150 13.95 15.68 -5.65
CA MET A 150 14.17 14.38 -6.29
C MET A 150 12.82 13.72 -6.63
N LEU A 151 12.84 12.73 -7.52
CA LEU A 151 11.66 11.94 -7.89
C LEU A 151 11.62 10.62 -7.10
N ALA A 152 10.42 10.15 -6.79
CA ALA A 152 10.16 8.80 -6.33
C ALA A 152 9.06 8.19 -7.22
N LEU A 153 9.21 6.92 -7.58
CA LEU A 153 8.27 6.20 -8.43
C LEU A 153 7.65 5.05 -7.64
N ASP A 154 6.34 4.93 -7.66
CA ASP A 154 5.66 3.66 -7.40
C ASP A 154 5.23 3.11 -8.77
N CYS A 155 5.83 2.00 -9.17
CA CYS A 155 5.54 1.38 -10.45
C CYS A 155 4.31 0.46 -10.37
N ALA A 156 4.00 -0.10 -9.20
CA ALA A 156 3.01 -1.17 -9.05
C ALA A 156 3.15 -2.26 -10.13
N ALA A 157 4.37 -2.75 -10.36
CA ALA A 157 4.70 -3.50 -11.59
C ALA A 157 3.94 -4.82 -11.75
N THR A 158 3.46 -5.41 -10.65
CA THR A 158 2.56 -6.58 -10.65
C THR A 158 1.31 -6.33 -11.49
N GLU A 159 0.74 -5.12 -11.49
CA GLU A 159 -0.51 -4.79 -12.19
C GLU A 159 -0.41 -4.93 -13.73
N PHE A 160 0.81 -4.78 -14.26
CA PHE A 160 1.10 -4.94 -15.69
C PHE A 160 2.01 -6.13 -16.01
N TYR A 161 2.36 -6.96 -15.03
CA TYR A 161 3.05 -8.22 -15.23
C TYR A 161 2.04 -9.32 -15.58
N LYS A 162 2.07 -9.81 -16.82
CA LYS A 162 1.15 -10.84 -17.31
C LYS A 162 1.90 -11.83 -18.18
N ASP A 163 1.61 -13.11 -17.97
CA ASP A 163 2.21 -14.22 -18.73
C ASP A 163 3.76 -14.19 -18.73
N GLY A 164 4.34 -13.83 -17.57
CA GLY A 164 5.79 -13.76 -17.38
C GLY A 164 6.45 -12.48 -17.91
N ARG A 165 5.67 -11.49 -18.37
CA ARG A 165 6.19 -10.28 -19.03
C ARG A 165 5.52 -9.00 -18.56
N TYR A 166 6.24 -7.89 -18.61
CA TYR A 166 5.77 -6.56 -18.26
C TYR A 166 5.16 -5.86 -19.47
N ASN A 167 3.86 -5.53 -19.40
CA ASN A 167 3.08 -4.92 -20.49
C ASN A 167 2.91 -3.41 -20.27
N ILE A 168 3.87 -2.61 -20.75
CA ILE A 168 3.81 -1.14 -20.66
C ILE A 168 2.95 -0.61 -21.82
N SER A 169 1.63 -0.75 -21.66
CA SER A 169 0.66 -0.50 -22.72
C SER A 169 0.68 0.92 -23.27
N GLY A 170 0.92 1.92 -22.41
CA GLY A 170 1.06 3.33 -22.82
C GLY A 170 2.17 3.56 -23.85
N GLU A 171 3.22 2.73 -23.81
CA GLU A 171 4.37 2.81 -24.73
C GLU A 171 4.37 1.69 -25.79
N GLY A 172 3.38 0.81 -25.77
CA GLY A 172 3.33 -0.36 -26.65
C GLY A 172 4.51 -1.32 -26.46
N LYS A 173 5.11 -1.37 -25.27
CA LYS A 173 6.25 -2.24 -24.95
C LYS A 173 5.80 -3.48 -24.19
N VAL A 174 6.47 -4.60 -24.47
CA VAL A 174 6.38 -5.83 -23.68
C VAL A 174 7.80 -6.26 -23.34
N LEU A 175 8.13 -6.30 -22.05
CA LEU A 175 9.48 -6.52 -21.55
C LEU A 175 9.57 -7.81 -20.75
N GLU A 176 10.67 -8.53 -20.92
CA GLU A 176 11.09 -9.59 -19.99
C GLU A 176 11.71 -8.96 -18.73
N SER A 177 11.84 -9.72 -17.64
CA SER A 177 12.34 -9.25 -16.34
C SER A 177 13.64 -8.44 -16.41
N GLY A 178 14.68 -8.96 -17.08
CA GLY A 178 15.94 -8.22 -17.22
C GLY A 178 15.81 -6.94 -18.04
N ALA A 179 14.91 -6.91 -19.03
CA ALA A 179 14.68 -5.71 -19.84
C ALA A 179 13.87 -4.65 -19.08
N MET A 180 12.96 -5.07 -18.19
CA MET A 180 12.26 -4.17 -17.28
C MET A 180 13.21 -3.58 -16.24
N ALA A 181 14.10 -4.38 -15.67
CA ALA A 181 15.13 -3.91 -14.75
C ALA A 181 16.06 -2.86 -15.41
N GLU A 182 16.54 -3.13 -16.62
CA GLU A 182 17.37 -2.17 -17.37
C GLU A 182 16.58 -0.92 -17.80
N TYR A 183 15.29 -1.06 -18.10
CA TYR A 183 14.42 0.08 -18.40
C TYR A 183 14.33 1.04 -17.20
N LEU A 184 14.09 0.54 -16.00
CA LEU A 184 14.09 1.35 -14.78
C LEU A 184 15.48 1.94 -14.48
N ALA A 185 16.53 1.14 -14.64
CA ALA A 185 17.91 1.61 -14.46
C ALA A 185 18.24 2.76 -15.42
N ASP A 186 17.83 2.68 -16.69
CA ASP A 186 18.02 3.75 -17.67
C ASP A 186 17.28 5.04 -17.27
N LEU A 187 16.06 4.94 -16.73
CA LEU A 187 15.35 6.12 -16.20
C LEU A 187 16.15 6.81 -15.09
N THR A 188 16.73 6.06 -14.15
CA THR A 188 17.51 6.63 -13.04
C THR A 188 18.80 7.32 -13.50
N ARG A 189 19.34 6.95 -14.66
CA ARG A 189 20.51 7.63 -15.24
C ARG A 189 20.14 8.96 -15.90
N ARG A 190 18.86 9.14 -16.26
CA ARG A 190 18.37 10.31 -17.01
C ARG A 190 17.60 11.30 -16.14
N TYR A 191 17.00 10.83 -15.06
CA TYR A 191 16.17 11.61 -14.16
C TYR A 191 16.67 11.44 -12.71
N PRO A 192 16.53 12.47 -11.86
CA PRO A 192 16.97 12.42 -10.47
C PRO A 192 16.01 11.58 -9.61
N ILE A 193 15.92 10.28 -9.90
CA ILE A 193 15.08 9.33 -9.18
C ILE A 193 15.85 8.84 -7.96
N PHE A 194 15.31 9.10 -6.78
CA PHE A 194 15.88 8.70 -5.51
C PHE A 194 15.35 7.35 -5.02
N SER A 195 14.08 7.05 -5.31
CA SER A 195 13.42 5.84 -4.85
C SER A 195 12.51 5.22 -5.92
N ILE A 196 12.49 3.90 -5.97
CA ILE A 196 11.55 3.10 -6.77
C ILE A 196 10.87 2.08 -5.87
N GLU A 197 9.56 2.15 -5.76
CA GLU A 197 8.68 1.18 -5.12
C GLU A 197 8.07 0.25 -6.17
N ASP A 198 7.99 -1.04 -5.82
CA ASP A 198 7.35 -2.11 -6.60
C ASP A 198 7.72 -2.07 -8.10
N GLY A 199 9.03 -1.86 -8.36
CA GLY A 199 9.60 -1.76 -9.71
C GLY A 199 9.53 -3.06 -10.51
N MET A 200 9.45 -4.20 -9.81
CA MET A 200 9.28 -5.54 -10.38
C MET A 200 8.05 -6.21 -9.75
N SER A 201 7.47 -7.21 -10.42
CA SER A 201 6.33 -7.97 -9.91
C SER A 201 6.66 -8.65 -8.58
N GLU A 202 5.66 -8.85 -7.72
CA GLU A 202 5.83 -9.51 -6.40
C GLU A 202 6.48 -10.90 -6.48
N ASP A 203 6.17 -11.66 -7.54
CA ASP A 203 6.74 -12.99 -7.79
C ASP A 203 8.05 -13.00 -8.60
N ASP A 204 8.51 -11.86 -9.13
CA ASP A 204 9.66 -11.78 -10.05
C ASP A 204 10.99 -11.55 -9.32
N TRP A 205 11.42 -12.54 -8.56
CA TRP A 205 12.67 -12.50 -7.80
C TRP A 205 13.92 -12.33 -8.67
N GLU A 206 13.92 -12.89 -9.89
CA GLU A 206 15.04 -12.72 -10.83
C GLU A 206 15.13 -11.27 -11.31
N GLY A 207 13.98 -10.66 -11.62
CA GLY A 207 13.86 -9.25 -11.95
C GLY A 207 14.28 -8.34 -10.80
N TRP A 208 13.81 -8.59 -9.58
CA TRP A 208 14.20 -7.84 -8.38
C TRP A 208 15.70 -7.88 -8.15
N LYS A 209 16.31 -9.05 -8.27
CA LYS A 209 17.76 -9.19 -8.17
C LYS A 209 18.47 -8.39 -9.25
N ALA A 210 18.05 -8.48 -10.51
CA ALA A 210 18.67 -7.75 -11.61
C ALA A 210 18.59 -6.23 -11.41
N LEU A 211 17.43 -5.71 -11.02
CA LEU A 211 17.25 -4.28 -10.73
C LEU A 211 18.15 -3.83 -9.57
N THR A 212 18.20 -4.64 -8.50
CA THR A 212 19.02 -4.36 -7.33
C THR A 212 20.51 -4.35 -7.67
N ASP A 213 20.98 -5.30 -8.47
CA ASP A 213 22.38 -5.35 -8.93
C ASP A 213 22.73 -4.14 -9.82
N LEU A 214 21.76 -3.58 -10.55
CA LEU A 214 21.96 -2.44 -11.45
C LEU A 214 22.01 -1.09 -10.71
N ILE A 215 21.12 -0.87 -9.74
CA ILE A 215 20.90 0.47 -9.15
C ILE A 215 20.76 0.52 -7.63
N GLY A 216 20.76 -0.62 -6.92
CA GLY A 216 20.49 -0.69 -5.48
C GLY A 216 21.52 0.02 -4.59
N ASP A 217 22.71 0.33 -5.12
CA ASP A 217 23.73 1.12 -4.42
C ASP A 217 23.46 2.64 -4.49
N THR A 218 22.63 3.09 -5.42
CA THR A 218 22.40 4.52 -5.72
C THR A 218 20.95 4.96 -5.59
N VAL A 219 20.01 4.03 -5.64
CA VAL A 219 18.56 4.26 -5.63
C VAL A 219 17.95 3.39 -4.54
N GLN A 220 17.08 3.96 -3.72
CA GLN A 220 16.29 3.21 -2.75
C GLN A 220 15.31 2.30 -3.49
N LEU A 221 15.29 1.00 -3.20
CA LEU A 221 14.29 0.09 -3.75
C LEU A 221 13.37 -0.38 -2.63
N LEU A 222 12.10 -0.02 -2.74
CA LEU A 222 11.05 -0.42 -1.81
C LEU A 222 10.28 -1.58 -2.40
N ILE A 223 10.09 -2.62 -1.60
CA ILE A 223 9.36 -3.84 -1.97
C ILE A 223 8.27 -4.04 -0.92
N ARG A 224 7.02 -4.21 -1.35
CA ARG A 224 5.94 -4.70 -0.47
C ARG A 224 6.03 -6.22 -0.27
N ILE A 225 7.03 -6.69 0.49
CA ILE A 225 7.08 -8.06 0.99
C ILE A 225 7.47 -7.99 2.47
N GLU A 226 6.49 -7.79 3.35
CA GLU A 226 6.75 -7.65 4.79
C GLU A 226 7.00 -8.99 5.52
N GLU A 227 6.56 -10.15 5.00
CA GLU A 227 6.50 -11.36 5.84
C GLU A 227 7.51 -12.50 5.58
N GLU A 228 8.14 -12.63 4.39
CA GLU A 228 8.98 -13.83 4.13
C GLU A 228 10.49 -13.68 4.39
N LEU A 229 11.01 -12.46 4.55
CA LEU A 229 12.46 -12.27 4.40
C LEU A 229 13.30 -12.51 5.66
N GLY A 230 12.75 -12.47 6.88
CA GLY A 230 13.52 -12.64 8.12
C GLY A 230 14.84 -11.83 8.14
N ASP A 231 15.93 -12.40 8.66
CA ASP A 231 17.27 -11.76 8.65
C ASP A 231 17.88 -11.55 7.24
N SER A 232 17.27 -12.16 6.22
CA SER A 232 17.61 -12.03 4.79
C SER A 232 16.96 -10.80 4.13
N ALA A 233 16.09 -10.07 4.85
CA ALA A 233 15.53 -8.76 4.45
C ALA A 233 16.58 -7.63 4.38
N ARG A 234 17.83 -7.97 4.12
CA ARG A 234 18.86 -7.01 3.73
C ARG A 234 18.90 -6.94 2.21
N TYR A 235 17.86 -6.37 1.60
CA TYR A 235 18.06 -5.72 0.32
C TYR A 235 17.22 -4.45 0.20
N ALA A 236 17.96 -3.36 -0.07
CA ALA A 236 17.53 -2.06 -0.60
C ALA A 236 16.71 -1.07 0.24
N GLY A 237 16.65 -1.17 1.58
CA GLY A 237 16.01 -0.11 2.41
C GLY A 237 16.92 0.64 3.39
N ARG A 238 18.01 0.04 3.88
CA ARG A 238 18.74 0.54 5.06
C ARG A 238 20.17 1.05 4.83
N SER A 239 20.80 0.76 3.69
CA SER A 239 22.19 1.18 3.43
C SER A 239 22.32 2.66 3.06
N VAL A 240 21.29 3.29 2.48
CA VAL A 240 21.33 4.69 2.04
C VAL A 240 21.09 5.69 3.19
N LEU A 241 20.66 5.23 4.37
CA LEU A 241 20.47 6.08 5.56
C LEU A 241 21.73 6.24 6.44
N LYS A 242 22.92 5.90 5.93
CA LYS A 242 24.19 6.17 6.61
C LYS A 242 25.06 7.12 5.79
N ALA A 243 24.69 8.40 5.83
CA ALA A 243 25.60 9.53 5.67
C ALA A 243 25.25 10.57 6.74
#